data_AF-A0A0J6BLH6-F1
#
_entry.id   AF-A0A0J6BLH6-F1
#
_cell.length_a   1.000
_cell.length_b   1.000
_cell.length_c   1.000
_cell.angle_alpha   90.00
_cell.angle_beta   90.00
_cell.angle_gamma   90.00
#
_symmetry.space_group_name_H-M   'P 1'
#
loop_
_entity.id
_entity.type
_entity.pdbx_description
1 polymer ?
#
loop_
_entity_poly.entity_id
_entity_poly.type
_entity_poly.pdbx_seq_one_letter_code
_entity_poly.pdbx_strand_id
1 'polypeptide(L)'
;MNFNGSLSELQSILETLGVRCHWEHKGAFEVAVIDDGVSNLKLNWWPETGVLQLVGDPEQRLPLMDKLRQALASDPANPSP
;
A
#
# COMPACT_ATOMS: atom_id res chain seq x y z
N MET A 1 -0.20 -4.96 -7.84
CA MET A 1 0.47 -5.91 -6.94
C MET A 1 -0.60 -6.52 -6.05
N ASN A 2 -0.37 -7.65 -5.40
CA ASN A 2 -1.41 -8.30 -4.59
C ASN A 2 -0.95 -8.49 -3.14
N PHE A 3 -1.88 -8.33 -2.21
CA PHE A 3 -1.71 -8.51 -0.78
C PHE A 3 -2.99 -9.09 -0.18
N ASN A 4 -2.89 -10.28 0.40
CA ASN A 4 -4.02 -11.05 0.92
C ASN A 4 -4.09 -11.05 2.47
N GLY A 5 -3.43 -10.10 3.12
CA GLY A 5 -3.53 -9.92 4.58
C GLY A 5 -4.72 -9.05 4.98
N SER A 6 -4.66 -8.54 6.19
CA SER A 6 -5.64 -7.65 6.81
C SER A 6 -5.25 -6.17 6.66
N LEU A 7 -6.22 -5.28 6.91
CA LEU A 7 -5.96 -3.83 6.91
C LEU A 7 -4.88 -3.46 7.93
N SER A 8 -4.91 -4.06 9.12
CA SER A 8 -3.94 -3.79 10.19
C SER A 8 -2.52 -4.18 9.79
N GLU A 9 -2.36 -5.28 9.07
CA GLU A 9 -1.04 -5.71 8.56
C GLU A 9 -0.56 -4.74 7.48
N LEU A 10 -1.43 -4.33 6.55
CA LEU A 10 -1.07 -3.34 5.53
C LEU A 10 -0.66 -1.99 6.14
N GLN A 11 -1.39 -1.55 7.18
CA GLN A 11 -1.05 -0.36 7.97
C GLN A 11 0.34 -0.49 8.62
N SER A 12 0.62 -1.64 9.25
CA SER A 12 1.90 -1.90 9.90
C SER A 12 3.07 -1.93 8.91
N ILE A 13 2.83 -2.44 7.69
CA ILE A 13 3.83 -2.41 6.60
C ILE A 13 4.15 -0.96 6.21
N LEU A 14 3.12 -0.12 5.99
CA LEU A 14 3.33 1.28 5.65
C LEU A 14 4.08 2.04 6.76
N GLU A 15 3.72 1.80 8.02
CA GLU A 15 4.41 2.39 9.16
C GLU A 15 5.89 1.98 9.24
N THR A 16 6.19 0.69 9.04
CA THR A 16 7.56 0.16 9.00
C THR A 16 8.38 0.78 7.87
N LEU A 17 7.75 1.08 6.74
CA LEU A 17 8.36 1.79 5.62
C LEU A 17 8.54 3.30 5.86
N GLY A 18 8.10 3.81 7.02
CA GLY A 18 8.15 5.23 7.37
C GLY A 18 7.16 6.08 6.58
N VAL A 19 6.12 5.47 6.03
CA VAL A 19 5.12 6.15 5.19
C VAL A 19 4.03 6.73 6.09
N ARG A 20 4.01 8.06 6.20
CA ARG A 20 2.91 8.78 6.85
C ARG A 20 1.72 8.85 5.90
N CYS A 21 0.55 8.44 6.38
CA CYS A 21 -0.68 8.49 5.63
C CYS A 21 -1.89 8.53 6.57
N HIS A 22 -3.03 8.93 6.02
CA HIS A 22 -4.34 8.72 6.62
C HIS A 22 -5.17 7.77 5.74
N TRP A 23 -6.09 7.07 6.38
CA TRP A 23 -6.92 6.05 5.74
C TRP A 23 -8.33 6.54 5.50
N GLU A 24 -8.83 6.31 4.29
CA GLU A 24 -10.22 6.55 3.90
C GLU A 24 -10.89 5.24 3.49
N HIS A 25 -11.98 4.90 4.17
CA HIS A 25 -12.84 3.79 3.77
C HIS A 25 -13.76 4.19 2.62
N LYS A 26 -13.74 3.43 1.51
CA LYS A 26 -14.56 3.67 0.30
C LYS A 26 -15.56 2.55 0.02
N GLY A 27 -16.03 1.87 1.05
CA GLY A 27 -16.98 0.77 0.95
C GLY A 27 -16.28 -0.54 0.54
N ALA A 28 -15.96 -0.67 -0.74
CA ALA A 28 -15.36 -1.89 -1.29
C ALA A 28 -13.83 -1.95 -1.21
N PHE A 29 -13.19 -0.84 -0.85
CA PHE A 29 -11.74 -0.72 -0.75
C PHE A 29 -11.32 0.32 0.27
N GLU A 30 -10.07 0.21 0.69
CA GLU A 30 -9.40 1.15 1.57
C GLU A 30 -8.42 2.00 0.76
N VAL A 31 -8.27 3.27 1.15
CA VAL A 31 -7.33 4.19 0.53
C VAL A 31 -6.40 4.75 1.58
N ALA A 32 -5.10 4.50 1.45
CA ALA A 32 -4.09 5.26 2.18
C ALA A 32 -3.67 6.48 1.36
N VAL A 33 -3.96 7.67 1.85
CA VAL A 33 -3.53 8.94 1.25
C VAL A 33 -2.22 9.34 1.89
N ILE A 34 -1.16 9.49 1.09
CA ILE A 34 0.19 9.74 1.61
C ILE A 34 0.35 11.21 2.02
N ASP A 35 0.74 11.45 3.27
CA ASP A 35 0.85 12.77 3.89
C ASP A 35 2.32 13.24 3.95
N ASP A 36 2.96 13.32 2.79
CA ASP A 36 4.34 13.81 2.68
C ASP A 36 4.42 15.32 2.37
N GLY A 37 3.26 15.96 2.13
CA GLY A 37 3.14 17.38 1.82
C GLY A 37 3.60 17.79 0.41
N VAL A 38 3.97 16.82 -0.43
CA VAL A 38 4.54 17.06 -1.77
C VAL A 38 3.84 16.24 -2.84
N SER A 39 3.56 14.97 -2.57
CA SER A 39 2.97 14.05 -3.52
C SER A 39 1.45 14.00 -3.45
N ASN A 40 0.85 13.50 -4.52
CA ASN A 40 -0.57 13.15 -4.56
C ASN A 40 -0.78 11.63 -4.50
N LEU A 41 0.16 10.91 -3.88
CA LEU A 41 0.17 9.45 -3.87
C LEU A 41 -0.99 8.88 -3.05
N LYS A 42 -1.60 7.82 -3.59
CA LYS A 42 -2.65 7.05 -2.92
C LYS A 42 -2.43 5.56 -3.14
N LEU A 43 -2.50 4.77 -2.07
CA LEU A 43 -2.52 3.32 -2.16
C LEU A 43 -3.95 2.83 -1.98
N ASN A 44 -4.55 2.32 -3.05
CA ASN A 44 -5.85 1.68 -3.01
C ASN A 44 -5.68 0.17 -2.75
N TRP A 45 -6.48 -0.38 -1.85
CA TRP A 45 -6.47 -1.80 -1.51
C TRP A 45 -7.89 -2.39 -1.49
N TRP A 46 -8.13 -3.41 -2.31
CA TRP A 46 -9.38 -4.17 -2.33
C TRP A 46 -9.22 -5.47 -1.53
N PRO A 47 -9.79 -5.59 -0.33
CA PRO A 47 -9.62 -6.78 0.51
C PRO A 47 -10.18 -8.06 -0.13
N GLU A 48 -11.27 -7.96 -0.89
CA GLU A 48 -11.89 -9.13 -1.54
C GLU A 48 -11.01 -9.79 -2.61
N THR A 49 -10.15 -9.01 -3.26
CA THR A 49 -9.30 -9.49 -4.38
C THR A 49 -7.82 -9.46 -4.04
N GLY A 50 -7.46 -8.83 -2.92
CA GLY A 50 -6.09 -8.51 -2.52
C GLY A 50 -5.40 -7.49 -3.43
N VAL A 51 -6.10 -6.87 -4.40
CA VAL A 51 -5.45 -5.95 -5.34
C VAL A 51 -4.97 -4.70 -4.62
N LEU A 52 -3.69 -4.38 -4.81
CA LEU A 52 -3.03 -3.13 -4.41
C LEU A 52 -2.65 -2.31 -5.64
N GLN A 53 -3.05 -1.05 -5.63
CA GLN A 53 -2.76 -0.08 -6.68
C GLN A 53 -2.23 1.21 -6.09
N LEU A 54 -0.98 1.56 -6.45
CA LEU A 54 -0.39 2.86 -6.13
C LEU A 54 -0.66 3.84 -7.28
N VAL A 55 -1.39 4.91 -6.97
CA VAL A 55 -1.85 5.96 -7.88
C VAL A 55 -1.16 7.28 -7.54
N GLY A 56 -0.91 8.11 -8.54
CA GLY A 56 -0.27 9.42 -8.42
C GLY A 56 0.78 9.63 -9.51
N ASP A 57 1.62 10.64 -9.34
CA ASP A 57 2.72 10.95 -10.27
C ASP A 57 3.64 9.71 -10.47
N PRO A 58 3.93 9.30 -11.73
CA PRO A 58 4.80 8.17 -12.01
C PRO A 58 6.18 8.24 -11.34
N GLU A 59 6.86 9.39 -11.36
CA GLU A 59 8.22 9.53 -10.84
C GLU A 59 8.25 9.38 -9.32
N GLN A 60 7.23 9.89 -8.64
CA GLN A 60 7.10 9.81 -7.19
C GLN A 60 6.63 8.42 -6.73
N ARG A 61 5.84 7.74 -7.56
CA ARG A 61 5.32 6.38 -7.30
C ARG A 61 6.41 5.31 -7.30
N LEU A 62 7.37 5.38 -8.22
CA LEU A 62 8.32 4.29 -8.45
C LEU A 62 9.10 3.87 -7.18
N PRO A 63 9.70 4.79 -6.41
CA PRO A 63 10.46 4.41 -5.21
C PRO A 63 9.59 3.75 -4.13
N LEU A 64 8.37 4.26 -3.90
CA LEU A 64 7.45 3.69 -2.91
C LEU A 64 6.92 2.33 -3.37
N MET A 65 6.64 2.17 -4.67
CA MET A 65 6.19 0.91 -5.25
C MET A 65 7.23 -0.20 -5.05
N ASP A 66 8.52 0.11 -5.24
CA ASP A 66 9.60 -0.88 -5.08
C ASP A 66 9.81 -1.27 -3.62
N LYS A 67 9.76 -0.31 -2.69
CA LYS A 67 9.79 -0.57 -1.24
C LYS A 67 8.61 -1.46 -0.81
N LEU A 68 7.40 -1.15 -1.28
CA LEU A 68 6.20 -1.95 -1.00
C LEU A 68 6.35 -3.37 -1.53
N ARG A 69 6.81 -3.56 -2.77
CA ARG A 69 7.03 -4.90 -3.33
C ARG A 69 8.03 -5.72 -2.51
N GLN A 70 9.13 -5.10 -2.06
CA GLN A 70 10.13 -5.78 -1.24
C GLN A 70 9.58 -6.17 0.14
N ALA A 71 8.84 -5.28 0.79
CA ALA A 71 8.19 -5.57 2.07
C ALA A 71 7.18 -6.72 1.94
N LEU A 72 6.34 -6.68 0.91
CA LEU A 72 5.31 -7.70 0.65
C LEU A 72 5.90 -9.07 0.27
N ALA A 73 7.09 -9.11 -0.35
CA ALA A 73 7.76 -10.36 -0.69
C ALA A 73 8.51 -10.98 0.50
N SER A 74 8.82 -10.18 1.53
CA SER A 74 9.54 -10.61 2.73
C SER A 74 8.60 -11.07 3.85
N ASP A 75 7.29 -10.89 3.68
CA ASP A 75 6.27 -11.31 4.63
C ASP A 75 5.89 -12.79 4.40
N PRO A 76 6.15 -13.70 5.36
CA PRO A 76 5.90 -15.14 5.21
C PRO A 76 4.42 -15.52 5.02
N ALA A 77 3.47 -14.59 5.18
CA ALA A 77 2.05 -14.82 4.96
C ALA A 77 1.59 -14.76 3.49
N ASN A 78 2.46 -14.35 2.55
CA ASN A 78 2.10 -14.23 1.13
C ASN A 78 3.21 -14.78 0.22
N PRO A 79 3.40 -16.11 0.15
CA PRO A 79 4.35 -16.69 -0.79
C PRO A 79 3.88 -16.37 -2.21
N SER A 80 4.67 -15.62 -2.96
CA SER A 80 4.50 -15.58 -4.42
C SER A 80 4.64 -17.01 -4.98
N PRO A 81 3.84 -17.41 -5.98
CA PRO A 81 3.94 -18.73 -6.60
C PRO A 81 5.29 -18.96 -7.30
#